data_AF-A0A151A9X7-F1
#
_entry.id   AF-A0A151A9X7-F1
#
_cell.length_a   1.000
_cell.length_b   1.000
_cell.length_c   1.000
_cell.angle_alpha   90.00
_cell.angle_beta   90.00
_cell.angle_gamma   90.00
#
_symmetry.space_group_name_H-M   'P 1'
#
loop_
_entity.id
_entity.type
_entity.pdbx_description
1 polymer ?
#
loop_
_entity_poly.entity_id
_entity_poly.type
_entity_poly.pdbx_seq_one_letter_code
_entity_poly.pdbx_strand_id
1 'polypeptide(L)' 'MHDRGPPRTDDLRTAAANALAEIEEITVLAPGLEVGITAGSKEIHDMPVILRTLVDELEDSGLKPFVFVAMVATVM' A
#
# COMPACT_ATOMS: atom_id res chain seq x y z
N MET A 1 -10.46 -7.76 -29.12
CA MET A 1 -10.96 -7.54 -27.76
C MET A 1 -10.09 -6.45 -27.17
N HIS A 2 -10.59 -5.21 -27.13
CA HIS A 2 -9.78 -4.08 -26.66
C HIS A 2 -9.47 -4.29 -25.18
N ASP A 3 -8.19 -4.40 -24.86
CA ASP A 3 -7.68 -4.33 -23.49
C ASP A 3 -8.06 -2.96 -22.94
N ARG A 4 -9.11 -2.92 -22.11
CA ARG A 4 -9.44 -1.72 -21.35
C ARG A 4 -8.39 -1.68 -20.27
N GLY A 5 -7.47 -0.70 -20.35
CA GLY A 5 -6.47 -0.47 -19.32
C GLY A 5 -7.09 -0.48 -17.91
N PRO A 6 -6.28 -0.68 -16.87
CA PRO A 6 -6.77 -0.92 -15.53
C PRO A 6 -7.78 0.17 -15.11
N PRO A 7 -8.82 -0.21 -14.33
CA PRO A 7 -9.82 0.74 -13.86
C PRO A 7 -9.12 1.93 -13.20
N ARG A 8 -9.43 3.13 -13.69
CA ARG A 8 -8.91 4.38 -13.15
C ARG A 8 -9.85 4.84 -12.05
N THR A 9 -9.28 5.41 -11.00
CA THR A 9 -10.04 6.05 -9.93
C THR A 9 -9.57 7.49 -9.77
N ASP A 10 -10.50 8.39 -9.46
CA ASP A 10 -10.18 9.77 -9.09
C ASP A 10 -10.02 9.92 -7.56
N ASP A 11 -10.45 8.92 -6.78
CA ASP A 11 -10.29 8.88 -5.33
C ASP A 11 -9.29 7.79 -4.92
N LEU A 12 -8.02 8.19 -4.89
CA LEU A 12 -6.90 7.31 -4.57
C LEU A 12 -6.89 6.87 -3.11
N ARG A 13 -7.41 7.70 -2.19
CA ARG A 13 -7.45 7.36 -0.76
C ARG A 13 -8.45 6.24 -0.53
N THR A 14 -9.69 6.43 -1.00
CA THR A 14 -10.74 5.43 -0.85
C THR A 14 -10.35 4.13 -1.54
N ALA A 15 -9.74 4.20 -2.73
CA ALA A 15 -9.28 3.00 -3.42
C ALA A 15 -8.15 2.27 -2.68
N ALA A 16 -7.17 2.99 -2.12
CA ALA A 16 -6.09 2.37 -1.35
C ALA A 16 -6.59 1.73 -0.04
N ALA A 17 -7.49 2.40 0.69
CA ALA A 17 -8.10 1.86 1.90
C ALA A 17 -8.93 0.61 1.61
N ASN A 18 -9.76 0.63 0.56
CA ASN A 18 -10.53 -0.55 0.14
C ASN A 18 -9.62 -1.72 -0.26
N ALA A 19 -8.56 -1.45 -1.03
CA ALA A 19 -7.61 -2.49 -1.42
C ALA A 19 -6.88 -3.10 -0.21
N LEU A 20 -6.58 -2.29 0.82
CA LEU A 20 -6.01 -2.79 2.07
C LEU A 20 -7.01 -3.65 2.85
N ALA A 21 -8.28 -3.23 2.91
CA ALA A 21 -9.35 -3.94 3.61
C ALA A 21 -9.70 -5.29 2.97
N GLU A 22 -9.39 -5.49 1.69
CA GLU A 22 -9.53 -6.79 1.01
C GLU A 22 -8.48 -7.83 1.48
N ILE A 23 -7.45 -7.42 2.23
CA ILE A 23 -6.45 -8.31 2.81
C ILE A 23 -6.93 -8.78 4.19
N GLU A 24 -7.72 -9.85 4.20
CA GLU A 24 -8.36 -10.39 5.42
C GLU A 24 -7.34 -10.72 6.53
N GLU A 25 -6.12 -11.14 6.17
CA GLU A 25 -5.07 -11.52 7.11
C GLU A 25 -4.56 -10.36 7.98
N ILE A 26 -4.73 -9.11 7.55
CA ILE A 26 -4.34 -7.93 8.35
C ILE A 26 -5.23 -7.82 9.59
N THR A 27 -6.50 -8.19 9.48
CA THR A 27 -7.50 -8.03 10.56
C THR A 27 -7.25 -8.94 11.77
N VAL A 28 -6.46 -10.00 11.59
CA VAL A 28 -6.12 -10.96 12.67
C VAL A 28 -4.75 -10.70 13.28
N LEU A 29 -4.02 -9.68 12.80
CA LEU A 29 -2.74 -9.30 13.38
C LEU A 29 -2.93 -8.75 14.79
N ALA A 30 -2.02 -9.12 15.70
CA ALA A 30 -2.03 -8.58 17.04
C ALA A 30 -1.67 -7.08 17.02
N PRO A 31 -2.36 -6.23 17.81
CA PRO A 31 -1.98 -4.83 17.96
C PRO A 31 -0.53 -4.68 18.40
N GLY A 32 0.13 -3.64 17.89
CA GLY A 32 1.51 -3.28 18.19
C GLY A 32 2.56 -4.02 17.38
N LEU A 33 2.17 -4.93 16.47
CA LEU A 33 3.08 -5.57 15.52
C LEU A 33 3.61 -4.57 14.49
N GLU A 34 4.87 -4.75 14.10
CA GLU A 34 5.51 -3.98 13.05
C GLU A 34 5.15 -4.52 11.66
N VAL A 35 4.77 -3.63 10.75
CA VAL A 35 4.37 -3.98 9.38
C VAL A 35 5.25 -3.23 8.39
N GLY A 36 6.04 -3.97 7.63
CA GLY A 36 6.89 -3.40 6.59
C GLY A 36 6.11 -3.18 5.30
N ILE A 37 6.06 -1.93 4.82
CA ILE A 37 5.47 -1.56 3.53
C ILE A 37 6.59 -1.38 2.53
N THR A 38 6.54 -2.17 1.45
CA THR A 38 7.48 -2.05 0.35
C THR A 38 6.86 -1.36 -0.85
N ALA A 39 7.60 -0.43 -1.45
CA ALA A 39 7.21 0.24 -2.68
C ALA A 39 8.41 0.53 -3.58
N GLY A 40 8.22 0.40 -4.89
CA GLY A 40 9.33 0.52 -5.84
C GLY A 40 8.99 0.57 -7.33
N SER A 41 7.72 0.70 -7.72
CA SER A 41 7.39 0.80 -9.15
C SER A 41 7.61 2.22 -9.68
N LYS A 42 8.37 2.36 -10.77
CA LYS A 42 8.61 3.63 -11.48
C LYS A 42 7.33 4.24 -12.06
N GLU A 43 6.27 3.46 -12.23
CA GLU A 43 5.05 3.85 -12.94
C GLU A 43 3.91 4.28 -12.00
N ILE A 44 4.10 4.21 -10.68
CA ILE A 44 3.11 4.67 -9.71
C ILE A 44 3.37 6.15 -9.42
N HIS A 45 2.72 7.02 -10.17
CA HIS A 45 2.85 8.48 -10.06
C HIS A 45 2.37 9.00 -8.69
N ASP A 46 1.29 8.43 -8.16
CA ASP A 46 0.64 8.89 -6.94
C ASP A 46 1.07 8.14 -5.68
N MET A 47 2.28 7.57 -5.71
CA MET A 47 2.85 6.77 -4.62
C MET A 47 2.74 7.43 -3.24
N PRO A 48 3.03 8.75 -3.06
CA PRO A 48 2.96 9.36 -1.74
C PRO A 48 1.57 9.33 -1.12
N VAL A 49 0.51 9.50 -1.91
CA VAL A 49 -0.87 9.48 -1.42
C VAL A 49 -1.28 8.07 -1.03
N ILE A 50 -0.92 7.08 -1.85
CA ILE A 50 -1.20 5.66 -1.58
C ILE A 50 -0.49 5.23 -0.31
N LEU A 51 0.83 5.42 -0.22
CA LEU A 51 1.62 5.00 0.94
C LEU A 51 1.15 5.67 2.24
N ARG A 52 0.80 6.96 2.19
CA ARG A 52 0.27 7.65 3.36
C ARG A 52 -1.06 7.05 3.82
N THR A 53 -1.96 6.76 2.88
CA THR A 53 -3.24 6.12 3.20
C THR A 53 -3.01 4.75 3.86
N LEU A 54 -2.10 3.94 3.32
CA LEU A 54 -1.78 2.63 3.91
C LEU A 54 -1.18 2.74 5.32
N VAL A 55 -0.31 3.74 5.55
CA VAL A 55 0.24 4.01 6.88
C VAL A 55 -0.86 4.41 7.86
N ASP A 56 -1.69 5.39 7.49
CA ASP A 56 -2.76 5.91 8.35
C ASP A 56 -3.73 4.76 8.75
N GLU A 57 -4.18 3.94 7.79
CA GLU A 57 -5.10 2.81 8.05
C GLU A 57 -4.49 1.71 8.93
N LEU A 58 -3.20 1.40 8.77
CA LEU A 58 -2.51 0.42 9.59
C LEU A 58 -2.26 0.96 11.02
N GLU A 59 -1.94 2.24 11.17
CA GLU A 59 -1.83 2.89 12.49
C GLU A 59 -3.18 2.92 13.22
N ASP A 60 -4.27 3.24 12.52
CA ASP A 60 -5.63 3.24 13.05
C ASP A 60 -6.09 1.83 13.49
N SER A 61 -5.54 0.79 12.86
CA SER A 61 -5.72 -0.62 13.24
C SER A 61 -4.84 -1.04 14.44
N GLY A 62 -4.04 -0.12 14.99
CA GLY A 62 -3.16 -0.37 16.13
C GLY A 62 -1.83 -1.04 15.78
N LEU A 63 -1.46 -1.08 14.50
CA LEU A 63 -0.19 -1.64 14.02
C LEU A 63 0.89 -0.55 13.97
N LYS A 64 2.13 -0.94 13.68
CA LYS A 64 3.30 -0.05 13.57
C LYS A 64 3.89 -0.13 12.16
N PRO A 65 3.31 0.56 11.18
CA PRO A 65 3.80 0.51 9.82
C PRO A 65 5.12 1.27 9.66
N PHE A 66 5.97 0.80 8.74
CA PHE A 66 7.13 1.55 8.26
C PHE A 66 7.35 1.31 6.78
N VAL A 67 7.72 2.37 6.06
CA VAL A 67 7.99 2.29 4.62
C VAL A 67 9.47 2.06 4.39
N PHE A 68 9.81 1.08 3.55
CA PHE A 68 11.16 0.88 3.07
C PHE A 68 11.18 0.55 1.58
N VAL A 69 12.31 0.84 0.93
CA VAL A 69 12.43 0.77 -0.52
C VAL A 69 12.47 -0.70 -0.97
N ALA A 70 11.59 -1.08 -1.90
CA ALA A 70 11.71 -2.32 -2.66
C ALA A 70 12.41 -2.06 -3.99
N MET A 71 13.74 -2.07 -3.98
CA MET A 71 14.50 -2.29 -5.20
C MET A 71 15.62 -3.26 -4.89
N VAL A 72 15.81 -4.26 -5.76
CA VAL A 72 17.05 -5.01 -5.78
C VAL A 72 18.15 -4.01 -6.14
N ALA A 73 19.13 -3.82 -5.26
CA ALA A 73 20.36 -3.19 -5.67
C ALA A 73 21.05 -4.17 -6.63
N THR A 74 20.90 -3.98 -7.95
CA THR A 74 21.92 -4.50 -8.86
C THR A 74 23.16 -3.69 -8.58
N VAL A 75 24.04 -4.22 -7.74
CA VAL A 75 25.40 -3.74 -7.61
C VAL A 75 26.11 -4.13 -8.91
N MET A 76 26.32 -3.15 -9.79
CA MET A 76 27.31 -3.19 -10.87
C MET A 76 28.11 -1.89 -10.86
#